data_AF-A0A3B0W5M7-F1
#
_entry.id   AF-A0A3B0W5M7-F1
#
_cell.length_a   1.000
_cell.length_b   1.000
_cell.length_c   1.000
_cell.angle_alpha   90.00
_cell.angle_beta   90.00
_cell.angle_gamma   90.00
#
_symmetry.space_group_name_H-M   'P 1'
#
loop_
_entity.id
_entity.type
_entity.pdbx_description
1 polymer ?
#
loop_
_entity_poly.entity_id
_entity_poly.type
_entity_poly.pdbx_seq_one_letter_code
_entity_poly.pdbx_strand_id
1 'polypeptide(L)' 'MTKLYDIAVVGATGAVGETILKVLEEREFPVG' A
#
# COMPACT_ATOMS: atom_id res chain seq x y z
N MET A 1 12.26 10.69 12.47
CA MET A 1 12.14 10.37 11.03
C MET A 1 11.08 9.31 10.88
N THR A 2 10.15 9.48 9.93
CA THR A 2 9.20 8.42 9.58
C THR A 2 9.96 7.33 8.84
N LYS A 3 9.88 6.09 9.32
CA LYS A 3 10.50 4.95 8.65
C LYS A 3 9.66 4.58 7.43
N LEU A 4 10.26 4.59 6.25
CA LEU A 4 9.64 4.11 5.02
C LEU A 4 9.73 2.59 4.94
N TYR A 5 8.76 1.98 4.27
CA TYR A 5 8.68 0.54 4.05
C TYR A 5 8.62 0.24 2.54
N ASP A 6 9.57 -0.58 2.09
CA ASP A 6 9.52 -1.23 0.80
C ASP A 6 8.52 -2.38 0.82
N ILE A 7 7.40 -2.23 0.09
CA ILE A 7 6.31 -3.21 0.05
C ILE A 7 5.97 -3.51 -1.41
N ALA A 8 5.82 -4.80 -1.72
CA ALA A 8 5.30 -5.27 -3.00
C ALA A 8 3.90 -5.86 -2.81
N VAL A 9 2.93 -5.40 -3.61
CA VAL A 9 1.59 -5.98 -3.69
C VAL A 9 1.47 -6.73 -5.02
N VAL A 10 1.46 -8.06 -4.96
CA VAL A 10 1.30 -8.90 -6.17
C VAL A 10 -0.18 -9.03 -6.50
N GLY A 11 -0.54 -8.86 -7.78
CA GLY A 11 -1.93 -8.87 -8.21
C GLY A 11 -2.69 -7.60 -7.82
N ALA A 12 -2.02 -6.44 -7.84
CA ALA A 12 -2.57 -5.13 -7.51
C ALA A 12 -3.84 -4.74 -8.28
N THR A 13 -4.10 -5.38 -9.44
CA THR A 13 -5.29 -5.14 -10.27
C THR A 13 -6.51 -6.00 -9.87
N GLY A 14 -6.37 -6.91 -8.91
CA GLY A 14 -7.50 -7.69 -8.37
C GLY A 14 -8.24 -6.91 -7.29
N ALA A 15 -9.48 -7.33 -6.97
CA ALA A 15 -10.31 -6.68 -5.95
C ALA A 15 -9.60 -6.48 -4.60
N VAL A 16 -8.79 -7.46 -4.20
CA VAL A 16 -7.99 -7.40 -2.97
C VAL A 16 -6.83 -6.40 -3.11
N GLY A 17 -6.11 -6.44 -4.25
CA GLY A 17 -4.96 -5.57 -4.52
C GLY A 17 -5.35 -4.09 -4.52
N GLU A 18 -6.45 -3.74 -5.19
CA GLU A 18 -6.98 -2.38 -5.21
C GLU A 18 -7.38 -1.90 -3.81
N THR A 19 -7.99 -2.79 -3.02
CA THR A 19 -8.40 -2.47 -1.65
C THR A 19 -7.20 -2.22 -0.75
N ILE A 20 -6.14 -3.03 -0.87
CA ILE A 20 -4.89 -2.83 -0.12
C ILE A 20 -4.30 -1.45 -0.46
N LEU A 21 -4.25 -1.08 -1.74
CA LEU A 21 -3.74 0.24 -2.15
C LEU A 21 -4.57 1.39 -1.57
N LYS A 22 -5.91 1.30 -1.64
CA LYS A 22 -6.81 2.31 -1.04
C LYS A 22 -6.57 2.48 0.46
N VAL A 23 -6.44 1.38 1.20
CA VAL A 23 -6.19 1.43 2.65
C VAL A 23 -4.81 2.03 2.97
N LEU A 24 -3.79 1.77 2.16
CA LEU A 24 -2.47 2.36 2.36
C LEU A 24 -2.50 3.88 2.13
N GLU A 25 -3.24 4.33 1.11
CA GLU A 25 -3.44 5.76 0.82
C GLU A 25 -4.25 6.47 1.91
N GLU A 26 -5.41 5.92 2.29
CA GLU A 26 -6.31 6.48 3.33
C GLU A 26 -5.61 6.65 4.68
N ARG A 27 -4.63 5.78 4.98
CA ARG A 27 -3.89 5.80 6.24
C ARG A 27 -2.58 6.58 6.18
N GLU A 28 -2.28 7.22 5.04
CA GLU A 28 -1.00 7.88 4.79
C GLU A 28 0.19 6.97 5.14
N PHE A 29 0.08 5.69 4.79
CA PHE A 29 1.06 4.70 5.22
C PHE A 29 2.42 5.00 4.58
N PRO A 30 3.52 4.99 5.35
CA PRO A 30 4.83 5.43 4.87
C PRO A 30 5.48 4.38 3.95
N VAL A 31 5.04 4.30 2.70
CA VAL A 31 5.68 3.53 1.62
C VAL A 31 6.75 4.37 0.92
N GLY A 32 7.86 3.76 0.53
CA GLY A 32 8.91 4.43 -0.25
C GLY A 32 10.18 3.62 -0.37
#